data_AF-A0A9W9TKZ2-F1
#
_entry.id   AF-A0A9W9TKZ2-F1
#
_cell.length_a   1.000
_cell.length_b   1.000
_cell.length_c   1.000
_cell.angle_alpha   90.00
_cell.angle_beta   90.00
_cell.angle_gamma   90.00
#
_symmetry.space_group_name_H-M   'P 1'
#
loop_
_entity.id
_entity.type
_entity.pdbx_description
1 polymer ?
#
loop_
_entity_poly.entity_id
_entity_poly.type
_entity_poly.pdbx_seq_one_letter_code
_entity_poly.pdbx_strand_id
1 'polypeptide(L)'
;MLSSRTLLVLGLVPLLATAQLSSPVGPTTSYSMKANHKICNVLNYGAVADNSTDVGTAISSAWDDCKTGGVVYIPSGDYALATWVDLTGGSSCAIVIDGIIYRTGKDGGAFQGFGYEFHAGGDISGPRILRLYDVADFSVHDLALVDSPSFHFSMDTCENGEVYNMIVRGGNEEDLTIEVTNKDEQLTASQSPARNILVESIYCNWSGGCAMGSLATGTNISDITYRNIYTWSSNQMYMIKSNGGDGNVDNVVLENFIGHGNAYSLDIDQYWSSQSTSSGDGVQLNNITIRNWKGTAADGAKRGPIKVACAEGAPCTDITIEDFAIWTEEGDYEWYSCESAYGEGACP
;
A
#
# COMPACT_ATOMS: atom_id res chain seq x y z
N MET A 1 -22.34 -59.45 23.71
CA MET A 1 -22.14 -58.83 22.39
C MET A 1 -23.06 -57.62 22.31
N LEU A 2 -22.52 -56.40 22.40
CA LEU A 2 -22.90 -55.25 21.58
C LEU A 2 -21.85 -54.18 21.85
N SER A 3 -21.07 -53.88 20.81
CA SER A 3 -19.89 -53.03 20.85
C SER A 3 -20.30 -51.56 20.83
N SER A 4 -19.70 -50.78 21.74
CA SER A 4 -19.69 -49.33 21.72
C SER A 4 -19.05 -48.85 20.41
N ARG A 5 -19.75 -47.99 19.66
CA ARG A 5 -19.19 -47.21 18.55
C ARG A 5 -19.21 -45.74 18.95
N THR A 6 -18.11 -45.28 19.54
CA THR A 6 -17.81 -43.86 19.67
C THR A 6 -17.51 -43.31 18.28
N LEU A 7 -18.39 -42.47 17.76
CA LEU A 7 -18.15 -41.73 16.53
C LEU A 7 -17.16 -40.60 16.85
N LEU A 8 -15.92 -40.74 16.40
CA LEU A 8 -14.91 -39.67 16.49
C LEU A 8 -15.22 -38.67 15.35
N VAL A 9 -15.84 -37.55 15.68
CA VAL A 9 -15.95 -36.42 14.75
C VAL A 9 -14.57 -35.76 14.72
N LEU A 10 -13.76 -36.04 13.69
CA LEU A 10 -12.62 -35.18 13.35
C LEU A 10 -13.22 -33.86 12.84
N GLY A 11 -13.28 -32.84 13.69
CA GLY A 11 -13.43 -31.48 13.22
C GLY A 11 -12.20 -31.12 12.39
N LEU A 12 -12.38 -30.84 11.10
CA LEU A 12 -11.45 -30.00 10.36
C LEU A 12 -11.48 -28.65 11.07
N VAL A 13 -10.45 -28.38 11.87
CA VAL A 13 -10.18 -27.00 12.28
C VAL A 13 -9.68 -26.32 11.01
N PRO A 14 -10.34 -25.28 10.49
CA PRO A 14 -9.78 -24.51 9.38
C PRO A 14 -8.41 -24.02 9.85
N LEU A 15 -7.36 -24.36 9.11
CA LEU A 15 -6.06 -23.75 9.32
C LEU A 15 -6.29 -22.26 9.11
N LEU A 16 -6.40 -21.53 10.22
CA LEU A 16 -6.33 -20.08 10.21
C LEU A 16 -4.99 -19.74 9.57
N ALA A 17 -5.03 -19.31 8.32
CA ALA A 17 -3.91 -18.70 7.65
C ALA A 17 -3.44 -17.52 8.52
N THR A 18 -2.38 -17.72 9.29
CA THR A 18 -1.66 -16.63 9.94
C THR A 18 -0.56 -16.22 8.97
N ALA A 19 -0.88 -15.37 7.99
CA ALA A 19 0.17 -14.68 7.27
C ALA A 19 0.81 -13.67 8.25
N GLN A 20 2.04 -13.98 8.64
CA GLN A 20 2.86 -13.23 9.59
C GLN A 20 4.18 -12.88 8.91
N LEU A 21 4.83 -11.82 9.38
CA LEU A 21 6.21 -11.49 8.99
C LEU A 21 7.10 -12.73 9.16
N SER A 22 7.91 -13.03 8.14
CA SER A 22 8.78 -14.21 8.11
C SER A 22 10.10 -14.01 8.87
N SER A 23 10.46 -12.76 9.19
CA SER A 23 11.70 -12.33 9.84
C SER A 23 11.47 -11.03 10.63
N PRO A 24 12.40 -10.64 11.53
CA PRO A 24 12.43 -9.30 12.09
C PRO A 24 12.53 -8.24 10.97
N VAL A 25 11.83 -7.13 11.14
CA VAL A 25 11.86 -5.97 10.25
C VAL A 25 12.58 -4.80 10.91
N GLY A 26 12.97 -3.81 10.11
CA GLY A 26 13.59 -2.59 10.60
C GLY A 26 15.12 -2.61 10.57
N PRO A 27 15.75 -1.49 10.97
CA PRO A 27 17.21 -1.34 10.92
C PRO A 27 17.92 -2.22 11.95
N THR A 28 19.01 -2.86 11.51
CA THR A 28 19.87 -3.71 12.35
C THR A 28 20.76 -2.92 13.33
N THR A 29 20.89 -1.62 13.13
CA THR A 29 21.69 -0.71 13.98
C THR A 29 20.85 0.49 14.43
N SER A 30 20.91 0.81 15.72
CA SER A 30 20.13 1.90 16.30
C SER A 30 20.61 3.27 15.81
N TYR A 31 19.70 4.23 15.77
CA TYR A 31 20.02 5.64 15.51
C TYR A 31 21.19 6.14 16.38
N SER A 32 21.18 5.83 17.68
CA SER A 32 22.21 6.30 18.61
C SER A 32 23.61 5.82 18.25
N MET A 33 23.77 4.59 17.75
CA MET A 33 25.07 4.10 17.28
C MET A 33 25.54 4.87 16.04
N LYS A 34 24.63 5.17 15.11
CA LYS A 34 24.93 5.91 13.89
C LYS A 34 25.29 7.36 14.19
N ALA A 35 24.52 8.01 15.06
CA ALA A 35 24.76 9.38 15.51
C ALA A 35 26.09 9.53 16.26
N ASN A 36 26.46 8.55 17.09
CA ASN A 36 27.76 8.51 17.76
C ASN A 36 28.93 8.29 16.80
N HIS A 37 28.68 7.68 15.63
CA HIS A 37 29.70 7.51 14.60
C HIS A 37 29.98 8.83 13.88
N LYS A 38 28.96 9.43 13.25
CA LYS A 38 29.06 10.72 12.57
C LYS A 38 27.68 11.31 12.30
N ILE A 39 27.53 12.61 12.52
CA ILE A 39 26.37 13.38 12.05
C ILE A 39 26.82 14.37 10.98
N CYS A 40 26.30 14.21 9.77
CA CYS A 40 26.49 15.10 8.64
C CYS A 40 25.29 16.04 8.54
N ASN A 41 25.35 17.16 9.29
CA ASN A 41 24.35 18.21 9.20
C ASN A 41 24.49 18.96 7.86
N VAL A 42 23.45 18.94 7.02
CA VAL A 42 23.48 19.51 5.67
C VAL A 42 23.85 21.00 5.61
N LEU A 43 23.65 21.76 6.70
CA LEU A 43 24.09 23.16 6.78
C LEU A 43 25.62 23.29 6.69
N ASN A 44 26.36 22.28 7.16
CA ASN A 44 27.83 22.23 7.02
C ASN A 44 28.28 21.88 5.59
N TYR A 45 27.34 21.47 4.73
CA TYR A 45 27.56 21.10 3.33
C TYR A 45 26.93 22.12 2.36
N GLY A 46 26.58 23.32 2.86
CA GLY A 46 26.11 24.43 2.04
C GLY A 46 24.59 24.54 1.89
N ALA A 47 23.80 23.73 2.61
CA ALA A 47 22.36 23.93 2.67
C ALA A 47 22.02 25.26 3.37
N VAL A 48 20.97 25.92 2.88
CA VAL A 48 20.41 27.13 3.50
C VAL A 48 18.91 26.94 3.64
N ALA A 49 18.37 27.20 4.82
CA ALA A 49 16.93 27.13 5.11
C ALA A 49 16.23 28.45 4.73
N ASP A 50 16.25 28.79 3.44
CA ASP A 50 15.70 30.03 2.88
C ASP A 50 14.58 29.78 1.85
N ASN A 51 14.15 28.52 1.69
CA ASN A 51 13.22 28.07 0.66
C ASN A 51 13.58 28.53 -0.77
N SER A 52 14.87 28.74 -1.06
CA SER A 52 15.34 29.23 -2.36
C SER A 52 16.62 28.54 -2.83
N THR A 53 17.58 28.33 -1.93
CA THR A 53 18.84 27.66 -2.21
C THR A 53 18.60 26.16 -2.34
N ASP A 54 19.11 25.55 -3.41
CA ASP A 54 18.92 24.12 -3.66
C ASP A 54 19.64 23.25 -2.61
N VAL A 55 18.86 22.50 -1.84
CA VAL A 55 19.35 21.61 -0.79
C VAL A 55 19.92 20.30 -1.35
N GLY A 56 19.63 19.94 -2.60
CA GLY A 56 19.98 18.64 -3.18
C GLY A 56 21.49 18.35 -3.15
N THR A 57 22.30 19.34 -3.54
CA THR A 57 23.77 19.20 -3.55
C THR A 57 24.34 19.01 -2.14
N ALA A 58 23.76 19.68 -1.14
CA ALA A 58 24.18 19.55 0.25
C ALA A 58 23.81 18.19 0.83
N ILE A 59 22.63 17.64 0.48
CA ILE A 59 22.21 16.30 0.88
C ILE A 59 23.14 15.25 0.27
N SER A 60 23.42 15.31 -1.03
CA SER A 60 24.34 14.36 -1.68
C SER A 60 25.74 14.41 -1.07
N SER A 61 26.25 15.62 -0.78
CA SER A 61 27.57 15.77 -0.16
C SER A 61 27.60 15.23 1.27
N ALA A 62 26.56 15.50 2.07
CA ALA A 62 26.42 14.95 3.41
C ALA A 62 26.28 13.42 3.38
N TRP A 63 25.59 12.88 2.38
CA TRP A 63 25.43 11.44 2.18
C TRP A 63 26.77 10.77 1.89
N ASP A 64 27.56 11.26 0.94
CA ASP A 64 28.86 10.67 0.63
C ASP A 64 29.78 10.57 1.86
N ASP A 65 29.61 11.52 2.77
CA ASP A 65 30.35 11.62 4.01
C ASP A 65 29.80 10.74 5.17
N CYS A 66 28.53 10.33 5.12
CA CYS A 66 27.84 9.63 6.22
C CYS A 66 27.15 8.31 5.81
N LYS A 67 27.17 7.93 4.54
CA LYS A 67 26.50 6.72 4.03
C LYS A 67 27.01 5.43 4.66
N THR A 68 28.19 5.44 5.26
CA THR A 68 28.73 4.30 6.03
C THR A 68 28.69 4.62 7.52
N GLY A 69 27.71 4.09 8.21
CA GLY A 69 27.60 4.17 9.67
C GLY A 69 27.09 5.50 10.24
N GLY A 70 26.91 6.55 9.43
CA GLY A 70 26.57 7.90 9.90
C GLY A 70 25.10 8.28 9.75
N VAL A 71 24.80 9.53 10.10
CA VAL A 71 23.47 10.14 9.98
C VAL A 71 23.57 11.38 9.11
N VAL A 72 22.80 11.44 8.02
CA VAL A 72 22.52 12.71 7.32
C VAL A 72 21.42 13.42 8.09
N TYR A 73 21.68 14.65 8.53
CA TYR A 73 20.73 15.43 9.32
C TYR A 73 20.30 16.69 8.58
N ILE A 74 18.99 16.81 8.35
CA ILE A 74 18.32 18.01 7.81
C ILE A 74 17.60 18.68 8.97
N PRO A 75 18.14 19.78 9.54
CA PRO A 75 17.52 20.47 10.66
C PRO A 75 16.18 21.09 10.31
N SER A 76 15.48 21.60 11.32
CA SER A 76 14.26 22.39 11.11
C SER A 76 14.53 23.65 10.27
N GLY A 77 13.64 23.89 9.30
CA GLY A 77 13.74 24.99 8.34
C GLY A 77 13.00 24.65 7.04
N ASP A 78 12.84 25.65 6.17
CA ASP A 78 12.25 25.49 4.85
C ASP A 78 13.35 25.42 3.79
N TYR A 79 13.40 24.31 3.04
CA TYR A 79 14.42 24.03 2.05
C TYR A 79 13.81 23.88 0.66
N ALA A 80 14.45 24.47 -0.34
CA ALA A 80 14.09 24.24 -1.73
C ALA A 80 14.86 23.04 -2.28
N LEU A 81 14.18 22.10 -2.93
CA LEU A 81 14.82 21.06 -3.72
C LEU A 81 14.64 21.35 -5.22
N ALA A 82 15.72 21.79 -5.86
CA ALA A 82 15.75 22.05 -7.31
C ALA A 82 16.28 20.86 -8.10
N THR A 83 17.23 20.10 -7.53
CA THR A 83 17.80 18.90 -8.16
C THR A 83 17.46 17.63 -7.40
N TRP A 84 17.23 16.54 -8.15
CA TRP A 84 16.99 15.23 -7.58
C TRP A 84 18.19 14.70 -6.83
N VAL A 85 17.92 13.97 -5.76
CA VAL A 85 18.94 13.31 -4.96
C VAL A 85 18.81 11.81 -5.15
N ASP A 86 19.88 11.20 -5.66
CA ASP A 86 20.04 9.75 -5.73
C ASP A 86 21.04 9.31 -4.66
N LEU A 87 20.57 8.52 -3.68
CA LEU A 87 21.33 8.12 -2.51
C LEU A 87 21.59 6.62 -2.54
N THR A 88 22.79 6.25 -2.98
CA THR A 88 23.18 4.84 -3.18
C THR A 88 24.34 4.41 -2.27
N GLY A 89 24.48 3.10 -2.08
CA GLY A 89 25.61 2.50 -1.36
C GLY A 89 25.62 2.76 0.15
N GLY A 90 24.45 3.02 0.73
CA GLY A 90 24.29 3.17 2.18
C GLY A 90 24.53 1.85 2.93
N SER A 91 25.20 1.93 4.07
CA SER A 91 25.39 0.79 4.98
C SER A 91 25.38 1.30 6.42
N SER A 92 24.44 0.78 7.22
CA SER A 92 24.25 1.20 8.62
C SER A 92 24.08 2.71 8.78
N CYS A 93 23.42 3.39 7.83
CA CYS A 93 23.20 4.83 7.85
C CYS A 93 21.76 5.21 8.20
N ALA A 94 21.50 6.49 8.42
CA ALA A 94 20.16 7.04 8.57
C ALA A 94 20.07 8.44 7.95
N ILE A 95 18.85 8.84 7.60
CA ILE A 95 18.52 10.21 7.23
C ILE A 95 17.47 10.69 8.23
N VAL A 96 17.71 11.84 8.85
CA VAL A 96 16.75 12.50 9.74
C VAL A 96 16.35 13.82 9.12
N ILE A 97 15.04 14.03 9.01
CA ILE A 97 14.44 15.20 8.37
C ILE A 97 13.53 15.89 9.39
N ASP A 98 14.04 16.95 10.01
CA ASP A 98 13.25 17.81 10.92
C ASP A 98 12.71 19.06 10.21
N GLY A 99 13.15 19.30 8.97
CA GLY A 99 12.74 20.42 8.12
C GLY A 99 11.65 20.06 7.11
N ILE A 100 11.26 21.03 6.29
CA ILE A 100 10.31 20.88 5.18
C ILE A 100 11.07 21.08 3.86
N ILE A 101 10.87 20.19 2.89
CA ILE A 101 11.61 20.19 1.61
C ILE A 101 10.65 20.45 0.44
N TYR A 102 10.45 21.71 0.09
CA TYR A 102 9.58 22.11 -1.01
C TYR A 102 10.21 21.86 -2.36
N ARG A 103 9.43 21.35 -3.31
CA ARG A 103 9.90 21.24 -4.69
C ARG A 103 9.95 22.61 -5.37
N THR A 104 11.06 22.97 -6.00
CA THR A 104 11.19 24.24 -6.76
C THR A 104 11.71 24.07 -8.19
N GLY A 105 12.36 22.95 -8.50
CA GLY A 105 12.87 22.70 -9.84
C GLY A 105 11.77 22.23 -10.80
N LYS A 106 11.96 22.58 -12.07
CA LYS A 106 11.00 22.36 -13.15
C LYS A 106 11.00 20.92 -13.69
N ASP A 107 11.95 20.13 -13.22
CA ASP A 107 12.09 18.70 -13.54
C ASP A 107 11.28 17.79 -12.57
N GLY A 108 10.34 18.39 -11.81
CA GLY A 108 9.30 17.81 -10.92
C GLY A 108 9.77 17.14 -9.61
N GLY A 109 8.93 17.07 -8.55
CA GLY A 109 8.93 16.26 -7.27
C GLY A 109 9.89 16.51 -6.07
N ALA A 110 9.34 16.76 -4.84
CA ALA A 110 9.80 16.48 -3.45
C ALA A 110 8.88 17.16 -2.37
N PHE A 111 8.90 16.69 -1.10
CA PHE A 111 7.97 16.88 0.05
C PHE A 111 7.23 18.25 0.22
N GLN A 112 5.94 18.28 -0.12
CA GLN A 112 5.21 19.35 -0.80
C GLN A 112 5.58 19.39 -2.28
N GLY A 113 5.13 18.36 -2.99
CA GLY A 113 5.49 18.06 -4.37
C GLY A 113 4.87 18.99 -5.40
N PHE A 114 3.96 19.87 -4.97
CA PHE A 114 3.18 20.77 -5.83
C PHE A 114 2.55 20.02 -7.02
N GLY A 115 2.08 18.80 -6.77
CA GLY A 115 1.38 17.96 -7.74
C GLY A 115 0.22 18.68 -8.40
N TYR A 116 -0.47 19.58 -7.68
CA TYR A 116 -1.53 20.41 -8.24
C TYR A 116 -1.12 21.19 -9.51
N GLU A 117 0.15 21.58 -9.68
CA GLU A 117 0.62 22.26 -10.89
C GLU A 117 0.60 21.34 -12.12
N PHE A 118 0.90 20.05 -11.92
CA PHE A 118 0.79 19.02 -12.95
C PHE A 118 -0.69 18.67 -13.20
N HIS A 119 -1.45 18.49 -12.12
CA HIS A 119 -2.85 18.07 -12.17
C HIS A 119 -3.75 19.14 -12.82
N ALA A 120 -3.44 20.44 -12.65
CA ALA A 120 -4.12 21.53 -13.34
C ALA A 120 -4.01 21.43 -14.87
N GLY A 121 -2.93 20.83 -15.38
CA GLY A 121 -2.73 20.51 -16.80
C GLY A 121 -3.30 19.16 -17.23
N GLY A 122 -3.89 18.39 -16.31
CA GLY A 122 -4.33 17.01 -16.52
C GLY A 122 -3.19 15.99 -16.58
N ASP A 123 -1.98 16.36 -16.15
CA ASP A 123 -0.81 15.47 -16.14
C ASP A 123 -0.67 14.78 -14.78
N ILE A 124 -0.71 13.45 -14.80
CA ILE A 124 -0.52 12.58 -13.62
C ILE A 124 0.78 11.76 -13.70
N SER A 125 1.58 12.00 -14.76
CA SER A 125 2.86 11.33 -15.03
C SER A 125 4.06 12.07 -14.44
N GLY A 126 3.78 13.04 -13.57
CA GLY A 126 4.81 13.72 -12.80
C GLY A 126 5.61 12.76 -11.92
N PRO A 127 6.66 13.24 -11.27
CA PRO A 127 7.54 12.38 -10.52
C PRO A 127 7.02 12.01 -9.12
N ARG A 128 7.71 11.03 -8.54
CA ARG A 128 7.42 10.43 -7.24
C ARG A 128 8.17 11.18 -6.13
N ILE A 129 7.60 11.27 -4.93
CA ILE A 129 8.28 11.95 -3.80
C ILE A 129 9.38 11.08 -3.21
N LEU A 130 9.08 9.83 -2.86
CA LEU A 130 10.02 8.90 -2.22
C LEU A 130 10.00 7.54 -2.93
N ARG A 131 11.20 7.04 -3.28
CA ARG A 131 11.38 5.68 -3.79
C ARG A 131 12.51 5.01 -3.04
N LEU A 132 12.23 3.83 -2.49
CA LEU A 132 13.24 2.87 -2.09
C LEU A 132 13.32 1.80 -3.17
N TYR A 133 14.55 1.47 -3.59
CA TYR A 133 14.83 0.47 -4.60
C TYR A 133 16.00 -0.37 -4.10
N ASP A 134 15.81 -1.69 -3.98
CA ASP A 134 16.85 -2.62 -3.52
C ASP A 134 17.40 -2.23 -2.13
N VAL A 135 16.49 -1.95 -1.19
CA VAL A 135 16.81 -1.57 0.19
C VAL A 135 16.38 -2.67 1.15
N ALA A 136 17.29 -3.07 2.04
CA ALA A 136 17.05 -4.07 3.07
C ALA A 136 17.23 -3.48 4.48
N ASP A 137 16.58 -4.11 5.46
CA ASP A 137 16.74 -3.81 6.90
C ASP A 137 16.55 -2.31 7.21
N PHE A 138 15.36 -1.80 6.94
CA PHE A 138 15.08 -0.37 7.01
C PHE A 138 13.76 -0.07 7.72
N SER A 139 13.64 1.16 8.21
CA SER A 139 12.37 1.70 8.65
C SER A 139 12.14 3.09 8.06
N VAL A 140 10.91 3.40 7.67
CA VAL A 140 10.48 4.75 7.27
C VAL A 140 9.30 5.14 8.15
N HIS A 141 9.47 6.21 8.94
CA HIS A 141 8.45 6.59 9.90
C HIS A 141 8.51 8.07 10.26
N ASP A 142 7.41 8.54 10.85
CA ASP A 142 7.25 9.92 11.34
C ASP A 142 7.46 10.99 10.25
N LEU A 143 7.06 10.70 9.01
CA LEU A 143 7.13 11.62 7.87
C LEU A 143 5.75 11.94 7.30
N ALA A 144 5.61 13.15 6.75
CA ALA A 144 4.45 13.58 6.00
C ALA A 144 4.81 13.78 4.51
N LEU A 145 4.14 13.08 3.61
CA LEU A 145 4.28 13.20 2.16
C LEU A 145 3.08 13.96 1.62
N VAL A 146 3.29 15.16 1.08
CA VAL A 146 2.19 16.03 0.65
C VAL A 146 2.30 16.36 -0.83
N ASP A 147 1.16 16.27 -1.51
CA ASP A 147 0.87 16.70 -2.86
C ASP A 147 1.89 16.21 -3.90
N SER A 148 2.06 14.89 -3.97
CA SER A 148 2.90 14.26 -4.98
C SER A 148 2.29 14.42 -6.37
N PRO A 149 3.09 14.79 -7.40
CA PRO A 149 2.64 14.78 -8.80
C PRO A 149 2.18 13.40 -9.29
N SER A 150 2.80 12.33 -8.80
CA SER A 150 2.41 10.93 -9.02
C SER A 150 2.46 10.16 -7.69
N PHE A 151 3.15 9.02 -7.58
CA PHE A 151 3.22 8.24 -6.34
C PHE A 151 3.99 8.96 -5.22
N HIS A 152 3.39 9.03 -4.03
CA HIS A 152 4.07 9.60 -2.85
C HIS A 152 5.21 8.73 -2.37
N PHE A 153 4.98 7.42 -2.25
CA PHE A 153 5.97 6.48 -1.76
C PHE A 153 5.89 5.17 -2.54
N SER A 154 7.04 4.68 -3.01
CA SER A 154 7.17 3.36 -3.62
C SER A 154 8.34 2.59 -3.01
N MET A 155 8.12 1.32 -2.71
CA MET A 155 9.17 0.36 -2.33
C MET A 155 9.24 -0.69 -3.44
N ASP A 156 10.40 -0.82 -4.04
CA ASP A 156 10.66 -1.70 -5.17
C ASP A 156 11.80 -2.64 -4.79
N THR A 157 11.53 -3.94 -4.84
CA THR A 157 12.52 -4.98 -4.51
C THR A 157 13.16 -4.76 -3.14
N CYS A 158 12.35 -4.44 -2.12
CA CYS A 158 12.83 -4.15 -0.76
C CYS A 158 12.58 -5.34 0.18
N GLU A 159 13.42 -5.49 1.21
CA GLU A 159 13.35 -6.61 2.17
C GLU A 159 13.45 -6.14 3.63
N ASN A 160 12.81 -6.88 4.56
CA ASN A 160 12.83 -6.61 6.02
C ASN A 160 12.49 -5.14 6.39
N GLY A 161 11.59 -4.51 5.64
CA GLY A 161 11.18 -3.12 5.85
C GLY A 161 10.07 -2.94 6.88
N GLU A 162 10.08 -1.84 7.61
CA GLU A 162 8.99 -1.40 8.48
C GLU A 162 8.56 0.04 8.14
N VAL A 163 7.26 0.28 7.95
CA VAL A 163 6.73 1.62 7.64
C VAL A 163 5.57 1.93 8.59
N TYR A 164 5.66 3.03 9.33
CA TYR A 164 4.66 3.39 10.34
C TYR A 164 4.65 4.89 10.63
N ASN A 165 3.59 5.39 11.29
CA ASN A 165 3.44 6.82 11.62
C ASN A 165 3.65 7.77 10.43
N MET A 166 3.15 7.39 9.26
CA MET A 166 3.24 8.19 8.04
C MET A 166 1.95 8.97 7.82
N ILE A 167 2.06 10.17 7.24
CA ILE A 167 0.94 10.92 6.69
C ILE A 167 1.16 11.05 5.18
N VAL A 168 0.15 10.76 4.37
CA VAL A 168 0.27 10.88 2.90
C VAL A 168 -0.95 11.61 2.36
N ARG A 169 -0.78 12.80 1.78
CA ARG A 169 -1.91 13.57 1.25
C ARG A 169 -1.64 13.96 -0.18
N GLY A 170 -2.49 13.55 -1.13
CA GLY A 170 -2.46 13.97 -2.53
C GLY A 170 -3.24 15.26 -2.76
N GLY A 171 -3.04 15.87 -3.93
CA GLY A 171 -3.91 16.92 -4.44
C GLY A 171 -5.14 16.31 -5.09
N ASN A 172 -6.32 16.52 -4.50
CA ASN A 172 -7.59 16.81 -5.19
C ASN A 172 -8.77 16.81 -4.20
N GLU A 173 -9.05 18.04 -3.73
CA GLU A 173 -10.29 18.57 -3.15
C GLU A 173 -10.82 18.00 -1.82
N GLU A 174 -10.74 18.89 -0.83
CA GLU A 174 -11.48 18.99 0.43
C GLU A 174 -11.10 18.08 1.62
N ASP A 175 -10.56 18.80 2.61
CA ASP A 175 -10.53 18.53 4.04
C ASP A 175 -9.51 17.56 4.65
N LEU A 176 -9.19 17.96 5.88
CA LEU A 176 -7.94 17.76 6.58
C LEU A 176 -8.13 16.69 7.65
N THR A 177 -7.52 15.51 7.54
CA THR A 177 -7.13 14.71 8.72
C THR A 177 -6.00 13.71 8.39
N ILE A 178 -5.36 13.19 9.44
CA ILE A 178 -4.12 12.39 9.46
C ILE A 178 -4.39 11.02 8.87
N GLU A 179 -4.03 10.83 7.59
CA GLU A 179 -4.52 9.69 6.83
C GLU A 179 -3.96 9.68 5.42
N VAL A 180 -3.93 8.54 4.73
CA VAL A 180 -3.66 8.57 3.28
C VAL A 180 -4.92 9.08 2.57
N THR A 181 -4.83 10.27 1.97
CA THR A 181 -5.91 10.90 1.21
C THR A 181 -5.47 11.11 -0.24
N ASN A 182 -5.93 10.26 -1.17
CA ASN A 182 -5.63 10.35 -2.60
C ASN A 182 -6.71 9.64 -3.43
N LYS A 183 -7.26 10.21 -4.50
CA LYS A 183 -8.28 9.52 -5.33
C LYS A 183 -7.76 8.34 -6.19
N ASP A 184 -6.57 7.85 -5.88
CA ASP A 184 -5.91 6.70 -6.52
C ASP A 184 -5.56 5.65 -5.44
N GLU A 185 -4.73 4.65 -5.73
CA GLU A 185 -4.48 3.57 -4.76
C GLU A 185 -3.76 4.02 -3.48
N GLN A 186 -4.22 3.50 -2.34
CA GLN A 186 -3.68 3.85 -1.03
C GLN A 186 -2.49 3.00 -0.61
N LEU A 187 -2.65 1.68 -0.73
CA LEU A 187 -1.65 0.67 -0.46
C LEU A 187 -1.92 -0.46 -1.43
N THR A 188 -0.92 -0.73 -2.28
CA THR A 188 -1.04 -1.76 -3.29
C THR A 188 0.11 -2.74 -3.15
N ALA A 189 -0.23 -4.02 -2.92
CA ALA A 189 0.70 -5.10 -3.25
C ALA A 189 0.67 -5.26 -4.77
N SER A 190 1.31 -4.34 -5.50
CA SER A 190 1.17 -4.20 -6.96
C SER A 190 2.25 -4.87 -7.77
N GLN A 191 3.34 -5.34 -7.17
CA GLN A 191 4.48 -5.88 -7.92
C GLN A 191 4.81 -7.30 -7.49
N SER A 192 4.53 -8.22 -8.41
CA SER A 192 5.07 -9.57 -8.36
C SER A 192 6.59 -9.52 -8.61
N PRO A 193 7.40 -10.26 -7.84
CA PRO A 193 7.00 -11.12 -6.72
C PRO A 193 6.86 -10.34 -5.40
N ALA A 194 5.85 -10.70 -4.58
CA ALA A 194 5.66 -10.14 -3.24
C ALA A 194 5.28 -11.23 -2.24
N ARG A 195 5.90 -11.25 -1.06
CA ARG A 195 5.61 -12.27 -0.04
C ARG A 195 5.73 -11.76 1.39
N ASN A 196 4.98 -12.37 2.31
CA ASN A 196 5.05 -12.11 3.76
C ASN A 196 4.81 -10.65 4.15
N ILE A 197 3.80 -10.03 3.55
CA ILE A 197 3.45 -8.62 3.79
C ILE A 197 2.32 -8.55 4.81
N LEU A 198 2.54 -7.77 5.88
CA LEU A 198 1.52 -7.40 6.85
C LEU A 198 1.22 -5.90 6.72
N VAL A 199 -0.04 -5.58 6.45
CA VAL A 199 -0.57 -4.22 6.46
C VAL A 199 -1.62 -4.14 7.55
N GLU A 200 -1.45 -3.23 8.50
CA GLU A 200 -2.41 -3.08 9.59
C GLU A 200 -2.59 -1.66 10.08
N SER A 201 -3.76 -1.39 10.66
CA SER A 201 -4.11 -0.10 11.27
C SER A 201 -4.01 1.06 10.28
N ILE A 202 -4.60 0.87 9.11
CA ILE A 202 -4.64 1.86 8.04
C ILE A 202 -5.99 2.56 8.06
N TYR A 203 -5.94 3.88 7.93
CA TYR A 203 -7.11 4.72 7.77
C TYR A 203 -7.04 5.32 6.36
N CYS A 204 -8.11 5.16 5.57
CA CYS A 204 -8.27 5.58 4.18
C CYS A 204 -9.30 6.70 4.06
N ASN A 205 -8.87 7.98 3.97
CA ASN A 205 -9.80 9.12 4.04
C ASN A 205 -9.93 9.61 2.64
N TRP A 206 -11.08 9.39 2.03
CA TRP A 206 -11.32 9.90 0.71
C TRP A 206 -10.22 9.44 -0.26
N SER A 207 -10.03 8.13 -0.33
CA SER A 207 -8.98 7.52 -1.13
C SER A 207 -9.53 6.74 -2.35
N GLY A 208 -8.69 6.16 -3.20
CA GLY A 208 -9.08 4.98 -3.97
C GLY A 208 -9.32 3.77 -3.06
N GLY A 209 -8.61 3.68 -1.94
CA GLY A 209 -8.65 2.53 -1.03
C GLY A 209 -7.55 1.50 -1.32
N CYS A 210 -7.51 0.43 -0.52
CA CYS A 210 -6.49 -0.61 -0.64
C CYS A 210 -6.73 -1.48 -1.87
N ALA A 211 -5.65 -2.03 -2.44
CA ALA A 211 -5.76 -2.91 -3.59
C ALA A 211 -4.60 -3.92 -3.73
N MET A 212 -4.74 -4.84 -4.66
CA MET A 212 -3.69 -5.72 -5.16
C MET A 212 -3.73 -5.73 -6.69
N GLY A 213 -2.57 -5.58 -7.33
CA GLY A 213 -2.44 -5.47 -8.78
C GLY A 213 -2.15 -4.04 -9.28
N SER A 214 -2.33 -3.74 -10.56
CA SER A 214 -2.75 -4.65 -11.64
C SER A 214 -1.87 -5.88 -11.79
N LEU A 215 -2.47 -7.06 -11.67
CA LEU A 215 -1.77 -8.34 -11.86
C LEU A 215 -1.79 -8.72 -13.35
N ALA A 216 -0.74 -9.39 -13.80
CA ALA A 216 -0.51 -9.73 -15.20
C ALA A 216 0.27 -11.06 -15.30
N THR A 217 1.13 -11.21 -16.30
CA THR A 217 1.99 -12.40 -16.45
C THR A 217 3.08 -12.46 -15.38
N GLY A 218 3.44 -13.66 -14.94
CA GLY A 218 4.48 -13.92 -13.94
C GLY A 218 4.05 -13.51 -12.54
N THR A 219 2.74 -13.51 -12.25
CA THR A 219 2.26 -13.16 -10.90
C THR A 219 2.70 -14.24 -9.91
N ASN A 220 3.27 -13.83 -8.78
CA ASN A 220 3.74 -14.69 -7.72
C ASN A 220 3.65 -13.89 -6.40
N ILE A 221 2.46 -13.89 -5.82
CA ILE A 221 2.18 -13.17 -4.58
C ILE A 221 1.69 -14.18 -3.56
N SER A 222 2.30 -14.19 -2.36
CA SER A 222 1.84 -15.08 -1.29
C SER A 222 1.91 -14.45 0.10
N ASP A 223 1.14 -15.00 1.04
CA ASP A 223 1.24 -14.67 2.47
C ASP A 223 1.03 -13.18 2.74
N ILE A 224 -0.13 -12.67 2.33
CA ILE A 224 -0.50 -11.25 2.48
C ILE A 224 -1.59 -11.12 3.52
N THR A 225 -1.39 -10.27 4.53
CA THR A 225 -2.44 -9.93 5.50
C THR A 225 -2.71 -8.44 5.49
N TYR A 226 -3.99 -8.09 5.34
CA TYR A 226 -4.51 -6.78 5.68
C TYR A 226 -5.45 -6.92 6.87
N ARG A 227 -5.22 -6.12 7.92
CA ARG A 227 -6.09 -6.15 9.09
C ARG A 227 -6.32 -4.80 9.74
N ASN A 228 -7.51 -4.60 10.32
CA ASN A 228 -7.88 -3.36 11.02
C ASN A 228 -7.76 -2.15 10.08
N ILE A 229 -8.52 -2.19 8.99
CA ILE A 229 -8.51 -1.17 7.96
C ILE A 229 -9.82 -0.40 8.01
N TYR A 230 -9.76 0.93 8.13
CA TYR A 230 -10.93 1.77 8.05
C TYR A 230 -10.90 2.55 6.74
N THR A 231 -12.02 2.59 6.02
CA THR A 231 -12.15 3.28 4.73
C THR A 231 -13.38 4.18 4.72
N TRP A 232 -13.17 5.43 4.34
CA TRP A 232 -14.20 6.45 4.24
C TRP A 232 -14.19 7.08 2.86
N SER A 233 -15.38 7.23 2.26
CA SER A 233 -15.60 7.96 1.01
C SER A 233 -14.61 7.59 -0.11
N SER A 234 -14.30 6.30 -0.22
CA SER A 234 -13.27 5.77 -1.12
C SER A 234 -13.85 5.01 -2.32
N ASN A 235 -13.03 4.71 -3.34
CA ASN A 235 -13.49 3.91 -4.48
C ASN A 235 -13.83 2.47 -4.06
N GLN A 236 -13.03 1.86 -3.19
CA GLN A 236 -13.27 0.52 -2.64
C GLN A 236 -12.77 0.39 -1.20
N MET A 237 -13.23 -0.65 -0.49
CA MET A 237 -12.57 -1.08 0.75
C MET A 237 -11.30 -1.91 0.43
N TYR A 238 -11.43 -2.88 -0.48
CA TYR A 238 -10.29 -3.62 -1.05
C TYR A 238 -10.61 -4.11 -2.45
N MET A 239 -9.65 -4.00 -3.38
CA MET A 239 -9.79 -4.52 -4.74
C MET A 239 -8.63 -5.43 -5.14
N ILE A 240 -8.91 -6.59 -5.75
CA ILE A 240 -7.91 -7.39 -6.47
C ILE A 240 -8.21 -7.23 -7.95
N LYS A 241 -7.25 -6.72 -8.73
CA LYS A 241 -7.47 -6.40 -10.15
C LYS A 241 -6.48 -7.09 -11.08
N SER A 242 -7.01 -7.75 -12.10
CA SER A 242 -6.24 -8.34 -13.20
C SER A 242 -7.05 -8.31 -14.50
N ASN A 243 -6.40 -8.59 -15.64
CA ASN A 243 -7.08 -8.82 -16.91
C ASN A 243 -6.25 -9.76 -17.78
N GLY A 244 -6.64 -11.04 -17.86
CA GLY A 244 -5.80 -12.12 -18.36
C GLY A 244 -4.60 -12.40 -17.46
N GLY A 245 -3.45 -12.77 -18.04
CA GLY A 245 -2.21 -13.04 -17.30
C GLY A 245 -2.09 -14.49 -16.83
N ASP A 246 -1.08 -14.75 -16.00
CA ASP A 246 -0.76 -16.07 -15.44
C ASP A 246 -0.02 -15.95 -14.09
N GLY A 247 0.25 -17.10 -13.47
CA GLY A 247 0.85 -17.17 -12.14
C GLY A 247 -0.21 -17.21 -11.03
N ASN A 248 0.16 -16.85 -9.81
CA ASN A 248 -0.62 -17.13 -8.62
C ASN A 248 -0.61 -16.02 -7.56
N VAL A 249 -1.76 -15.88 -6.90
CA VAL A 249 -1.93 -15.19 -5.62
C VAL A 249 -2.45 -16.22 -4.62
N ASP A 250 -1.68 -16.47 -3.56
CA ASP A 250 -1.99 -17.49 -2.57
C ASP A 250 -1.94 -16.97 -1.14
N ASN A 251 -2.79 -17.52 -0.27
CA ASN A 251 -2.73 -17.27 1.18
C ASN A 251 -2.86 -15.78 1.52
N VAL A 252 -4.03 -15.22 1.23
CA VAL A 252 -4.38 -13.83 1.50
C VAL A 252 -5.44 -13.76 2.58
N VAL A 253 -5.24 -12.90 3.58
CA VAL A 253 -6.21 -12.65 4.65
C VAL A 253 -6.56 -11.16 4.68
N LEU A 254 -7.85 -10.86 4.53
CA LEU A 254 -8.41 -9.51 4.59
C LEU A 254 -9.43 -9.45 5.73
N GLU A 255 -8.99 -9.01 6.91
CA GLU A 255 -9.80 -9.08 8.13
C GLU A 255 -10.05 -7.74 8.82
N ASN A 256 -11.17 -7.62 9.52
CA ASN A 256 -11.50 -6.44 10.33
C ASN A 256 -11.48 -5.14 9.51
N PHE A 257 -12.26 -5.11 8.43
CA PHE A 257 -12.45 -3.89 7.66
C PHE A 257 -13.73 -3.16 8.08
N ILE A 258 -13.64 -1.84 8.16
CA ILE A 258 -14.80 -0.96 8.33
C ILE A 258 -14.86 0.00 7.14
N GLY A 259 -16.02 0.11 6.50
CA GLY A 259 -16.23 0.97 5.33
C GLY A 259 -17.47 1.83 5.44
N HIS A 260 -17.41 3.07 4.97
CA HIS A 260 -18.55 3.98 4.89
C HIS A 260 -18.40 4.95 3.70
N GLY A 261 -19.49 5.22 2.99
CA GLY A 261 -19.53 6.12 1.83
C GLY A 261 -18.72 5.63 0.62
N ASN A 262 -18.24 4.38 0.63
CA ASN A 262 -17.41 3.83 -0.43
C ASN A 262 -18.25 3.42 -1.65
N ALA A 263 -17.67 3.53 -2.86
CA ALA A 263 -18.36 3.13 -4.08
C ALA A 263 -18.46 1.59 -4.23
N TYR A 264 -17.40 0.87 -3.92
CA TYR A 264 -17.35 -0.59 -3.78
C TYR A 264 -16.93 -0.98 -2.36
N SER A 265 -17.23 -2.21 -1.97
CA SER A 265 -16.68 -2.80 -0.74
C SER A 265 -15.61 -3.83 -1.10
N LEU A 266 -15.98 -5.11 -1.26
CA LEU A 266 -15.10 -6.15 -1.77
C LEU A 266 -15.23 -6.22 -3.30
N ASP A 267 -14.15 -5.95 -4.02
CA ASP A 267 -14.11 -6.01 -5.49
C ASP A 267 -12.94 -6.88 -5.98
N ILE A 268 -13.18 -8.15 -6.26
CA ILE A 268 -12.24 -9.01 -6.99
C ILE A 268 -12.67 -8.96 -8.46
N ASP A 269 -11.84 -8.36 -9.31
CA ASP A 269 -12.15 -8.13 -10.73
C ASP A 269 -10.99 -8.59 -11.63
N GLN A 270 -11.12 -9.79 -12.19
CA GLN A 270 -10.17 -10.34 -13.16
C GLN A 270 -10.46 -9.94 -14.61
N TYR A 271 -11.41 -9.02 -14.82
CA TYR A 271 -11.78 -8.43 -16.11
C TYR A 271 -11.60 -6.91 -16.07
N TRP A 272 -10.64 -6.42 -15.27
CA TRP A 272 -10.51 -5.00 -14.97
C TRP A 272 -10.26 -4.16 -16.24
N SER A 273 -11.28 -3.40 -16.65
CA SER A 273 -11.33 -2.73 -17.96
C SER A 273 -10.31 -1.61 -18.13
N SER A 274 -9.79 -1.08 -17.04
CA SER A 274 -8.76 -0.02 -17.05
C SER A 274 -7.35 -0.58 -17.28
N GLN A 275 -7.19 -1.89 -17.40
CA GLN A 275 -5.95 -2.55 -17.80
C GLN A 275 -6.12 -3.26 -19.15
N SER A 276 -5.08 -3.22 -19.97
CA SER A 276 -5.01 -4.03 -21.19
C SER A 276 -4.95 -5.53 -20.87
N THR A 277 -5.73 -6.33 -21.58
CA THR A 277 -5.71 -7.79 -21.44
C THR A 277 -4.31 -8.35 -21.72
N SER A 278 -3.76 -9.04 -20.74
CA SER A 278 -2.49 -9.77 -20.83
C SER A 278 -2.73 -11.18 -21.37
N SER A 279 -1.73 -11.77 -22.02
CA SER A 279 -1.81 -13.16 -22.47
C SER A 279 -1.88 -14.12 -21.29
N GLY A 280 -2.70 -15.15 -21.39
CA GLY A 280 -2.85 -16.21 -20.38
C GLY A 280 -4.31 -16.36 -19.96
N ASP A 281 -4.59 -17.46 -19.27
CA ASP A 281 -5.96 -17.88 -18.90
C ASP A 281 -6.51 -17.11 -17.69
N GLY A 282 -5.67 -16.31 -17.02
CA GLY A 282 -5.97 -15.59 -15.80
C GLY A 282 -4.95 -15.89 -14.71
N VAL A 283 -4.81 -14.96 -13.76
CA VAL A 283 -4.02 -15.19 -12.55
C VAL A 283 -4.80 -16.12 -11.62
N GLN A 284 -4.19 -17.21 -11.16
CA GLN A 284 -4.85 -18.10 -10.20
C GLN A 284 -4.94 -17.42 -8.84
N LEU A 285 -6.16 -17.16 -8.36
CA LEU A 285 -6.42 -16.70 -7.00
C LEU A 285 -6.83 -17.90 -6.14
N ASN A 286 -6.11 -18.14 -5.05
CA ASN A 286 -6.35 -19.31 -4.21
C ASN A 286 -6.14 -19.02 -2.72
N ASN A 287 -6.95 -19.65 -1.86
CA ASN A 287 -6.88 -19.51 -0.40
C ASN A 287 -6.91 -18.04 0.03
N ILE A 288 -8.04 -17.38 -0.25
CA ILE A 288 -8.29 -15.98 0.12
C ILE A 288 -9.40 -15.95 1.15
N THR A 289 -9.10 -15.44 2.34
CA THR A 289 -10.07 -15.30 3.43
C THR A 289 -10.44 -13.83 3.62
N ILE A 290 -11.73 -13.52 3.48
CA ILE A 290 -12.32 -12.22 3.79
C ILE A 290 -13.22 -12.41 5.00
N ARG A 291 -12.94 -11.68 6.09
CA ARG A 291 -13.69 -11.87 7.34
C ARG A 291 -13.90 -10.63 8.19
N ASN A 292 -15.04 -10.58 8.87
CA ASN A 292 -15.39 -9.51 9.81
C ASN A 292 -15.33 -8.12 9.13
N TRP A 293 -16.10 -7.96 8.06
CA TRP A 293 -16.25 -6.68 7.35
C TRP A 293 -17.57 -6.05 7.75
N LYS A 294 -17.55 -4.78 8.17
CA LYS A 294 -18.75 -4.08 8.69
C LYS A 294 -18.86 -2.66 8.16
N GLY A 295 -20.07 -2.12 8.11
CA GLY A 295 -20.31 -0.73 7.73
C GLY A 295 -21.32 -0.58 6.60
N THR A 296 -21.08 0.36 5.69
CA THR A 296 -22.02 0.75 4.65
C THR A 296 -21.37 1.06 3.30
N ALA A 297 -22.10 0.85 2.21
CA ALA A 297 -21.71 1.19 0.85
C ALA A 297 -22.63 2.28 0.29
N ALA A 298 -22.10 3.22 -0.49
CA ALA A 298 -22.85 4.40 -0.94
C ALA A 298 -24.14 4.04 -1.70
N ASP A 299 -24.09 3.08 -2.63
CA ASP A 299 -25.24 2.59 -3.41
C ASP A 299 -25.03 1.11 -3.76
N GLY A 300 -25.51 0.23 -2.88
CA GLY A 300 -25.41 -1.23 -2.98
C GLY A 300 -26.28 -1.84 -4.10
N ALA A 301 -27.30 -1.11 -4.57
CA ALA A 301 -28.12 -1.53 -5.70
C ALA A 301 -27.38 -1.34 -7.04
N LYS A 302 -26.55 -0.30 -7.15
CA LYS A 302 -25.70 -0.07 -8.32
C LYS A 302 -24.41 -0.86 -8.27
N ARG A 303 -23.82 -1.01 -7.08
CA ARG A 303 -22.55 -1.72 -6.86
C ARG A 303 -22.68 -2.62 -5.65
N GLY A 304 -22.92 -3.90 -5.90
CA GLY A 304 -23.04 -4.91 -4.86
C GLY A 304 -21.85 -4.89 -3.90
N PRO A 305 -22.06 -4.95 -2.56
CA PRO A 305 -20.97 -4.95 -1.59
C PRO A 305 -20.00 -6.13 -1.73
N ILE A 306 -20.45 -7.23 -2.34
CA ILE A 306 -19.62 -8.38 -2.68
C ILE A 306 -19.64 -8.55 -4.20
N LYS A 307 -18.49 -8.28 -4.82
CA LYS A 307 -18.21 -8.59 -6.21
C LYS A 307 -16.98 -9.47 -6.31
N VAL A 308 -17.17 -10.70 -6.79
CA VAL A 308 -16.10 -11.65 -7.06
C VAL A 308 -16.21 -12.15 -8.49
N ALA A 309 -15.50 -11.51 -9.41
CA ALA A 309 -15.47 -11.83 -10.83
C ALA A 309 -14.11 -12.44 -11.21
N CYS A 310 -14.06 -13.78 -11.21
CA CYS A 310 -12.85 -14.54 -11.51
C CYS A 310 -12.78 -14.96 -12.98
N ALA A 311 -11.58 -15.15 -13.49
CA ALA A 311 -11.35 -15.54 -14.86
C ALA A 311 -11.86 -16.96 -15.13
N GLU A 312 -12.66 -17.16 -16.17
CA GLU A 312 -13.15 -18.50 -16.57
C GLU A 312 -12.01 -19.51 -16.81
N GLY A 313 -10.87 -19.04 -17.33
CA GLY A 313 -9.68 -19.86 -17.60
C GLY A 313 -8.83 -20.16 -16.35
N ALA A 314 -9.02 -19.40 -15.28
CA ALA A 314 -8.34 -19.60 -13.99
C ALA A 314 -9.31 -19.32 -12.83
N PRO A 315 -10.33 -20.18 -12.62
CA PRO A 315 -11.34 -19.94 -11.59
C PRO A 315 -10.74 -19.82 -10.19
N CYS A 316 -11.28 -18.90 -9.38
CA CYS A 316 -10.82 -18.73 -8.00
C CYS A 316 -11.19 -19.94 -7.14
N THR A 317 -10.28 -20.40 -6.29
CA THR A 317 -10.50 -21.55 -5.41
C THR A 317 -10.23 -21.18 -3.95
N ASP A 318 -10.87 -21.90 -3.02
CA ASP A 318 -10.72 -21.71 -1.58
C ASP A 318 -10.94 -20.24 -1.15
N ILE A 319 -11.96 -19.59 -1.72
CA ILE A 319 -12.40 -18.25 -1.31
C ILE A 319 -13.35 -18.38 -0.12
N THR A 320 -12.97 -17.84 1.03
CA THR A 320 -13.80 -17.85 2.24
C THR A 320 -14.30 -16.45 2.53
N ILE A 321 -15.62 -16.24 2.56
CA ILE A 321 -16.23 -14.97 2.95
C ILE A 321 -17.14 -15.19 4.16
N GLU A 322 -16.74 -14.70 5.33
CA GLU A 322 -17.46 -14.89 6.59
C GLU A 322 -17.65 -13.58 7.38
N ASP A 323 -18.71 -13.49 8.19
CA ASP A 323 -19.05 -12.30 8.98
C ASP A 323 -18.97 -10.97 8.18
N PHE A 324 -19.62 -10.97 7.02
CA PHE A 324 -19.69 -9.82 6.12
C PHE A 324 -21.04 -9.11 6.28
N ALA A 325 -21.00 -7.88 6.79
CA ALA A 325 -22.18 -7.08 7.14
C ALA A 325 -22.00 -5.63 6.67
N ILE A 326 -22.07 -5.43 5.36
CA ILE A 326 -22.16 -4.11 4.73
C ILE A 326 -23.60 -3.91 4.28
N TRP A 327 -24.16 -2.71 4.50
CA TRP A 327 -25.49 -2.36 4.02
C TRP A 327 -25.45 -1.12 3.14
N THR A 328 -26.34 -1.04 2.15
CA THR A 328 -26.49 0.16 1.31
C THR A 328 -26.92 1.41 2.10
N GLU A 329 -26.34 2.57 1.78
CA GLU A 329 -26.74 3.88 2.33
C GLU A 329 -27.93 4.47 1.58
N GLU A 330 -28.04 4.16 0.28
CA GLU A 330 -29.13 4.56 -0.59
C GLU A 330 -30.05 3.37 -0.91
N GLY A 331 -31.37 3.60 -0.82
CA GLY A 331 -32.37 2.57 -1.09
C GLY A 331 -32.51 1.53 0.04
N ASP A 332 -33.17 0.42 -0.29
CA ASP A 332 -33.51 -0.67 0.62
C ASP A 332 -33.12 -2.05 0.05
N TYR A 333 -32.23 -2.06 -0.95
CA TYR A 333 -31.82 -3.24 -1.69
C TYR A 333 -30.33 -3.20 -2.07
N GLU A 334 -29.69 -4.37 -2.03
CA GLU A 334 -28.34 -4.62 -2.52
C GLU A 334 -28.23 -6.04 -3.08
N TRP A 335 -27.17 -6.33 -3.82
CA TRP A 335 -26.92 -7.63 -4.42
C TRP A 335 -25.48 -8.07 -4.25
N TYR A 336 -25.24 -9.38 -4.37
CA TYR A 336 -23.90 -9.98 -4.42
C TYR A 336 -23.70 -10.69 -5.76
N SER A 337 -22.50 -10.64 -6.31
CA SER A 337 -22.15 -11.38 -7.53
C SER A 337 -20.89 -12.23 -7.33
N CYS A 338 -20.96 -13.46 -7.82
CA CYS A 338 -19.86 -14.38 -7.87
C CYS A 338 -19.82 -15.02 -9.28
N GLU A 339 -18.66 -15.02 -9.91
CA GLU A 339 -18.43 -15.58 -11.24
C GLU A 339 -17.12 -16.37 -11.20
N SER A 340 -17.19 -17.66 -11.59
CA SER A 340 -16.04 -18.58 -11.60
C SER A 340 -15.24 -18.61 -10.29
N ALA A 341 -15.93 -18.47 -9.16
CA ALA A 341 -15.33 -18.48 -7.82
C ALA A 341 -15.93 -19.60 -7.00
N TYR A 342 -15.08 -20.34 -6.29
CA TYR A 342 -15.45 -21.51 -5.51
C TYR A 342 -14.90 -21.41 -4.09
N GLY A 343 -15.73 -21.71 -3.10
CA GLY A 343 -15.32 -21.73 -1.70
C GLY A 343 -16.49 -21.76 -0.73
N GLU A 344 -16.40 -21.01 0.36
CA GLU A 344 -17.39 -21.00 1.44
C GLU A 344 -17.93 -19.58 1.70
N GLY A 345 -19.22 -19.49 2.03
CA GLY A 345 -19.87 -18.23 2.41
C GLY A 345 -20.73 -17.62 1.30
N ALA A 346 -20.52 -16.34 1.02
CA ALA A 346 -21.33 -15.58 0.05
C ALA A 346 -21.11 -15.99 -1.42
N CYS A 347 -19.99 -16.65 -1.73
CA CYS A 347 -19.68 -17.22 -3.03
C CYS A 347 -19.42 -18.74 -2.90
N PRO A 348 -20.48 -19.57 -2.81
CA PRO A 348 -20.37 -21.02 -2.65
C PRO A 348 -19.99 -21.76 -3.93
#